data_AF-A0A815JN22-F1
#
_entry.id   AF-A0A815JN22-F1
#
_cell.length_a   1.000
_cell.length_b   1.000
_cell.length_c   1.000
_cell.angle_alpha   90.00
_cell.angle_beta   90.00
_cell.angle_gamma   90.00
#
_symmetry.space_group_name_H-M   'P 1'
#
loop_
_entity.id
_entity.type
_entity.pdbx_description
1 polymer ?
#
loop_
_entity_poly.entity_id
_entity_poly.type
_entity_poly.pdbx_seq_one_letter_code
_entity_poly.pdbx_strand_id
1 'polypeptide(L)'
;MFAFNDHSIVKKVVSFLPQVGVGGRNGLPQQRRTSLASSKQLFRSANMTQRWQRREISNFEYLMYLIIRLQLVGALNPTRKSFFY
;
A
#
# COMPACT_ATOMS: atom_id res chain seq x y z
N MET A 1 -14.61 0.60 -0.69
CA MET A 1 -13.46 0.71 -1.63
C MET A 1 -14.01 1.29 -2.93
N PHE A 2 -13.39 2.33 -3.49
CA PHE A 2 -13.83 2.91 -4.77
C PHE A 2 -13.04 2.29 -5.92
N ALA A 3 -13.75 1.87 -6.97
CA ALA A 3 -13.16 1.35 -8.20
C ALA A 3 -13.41 2.37 -9.32
N PHE A 4 -12.34 2.73 -10.04
CA PHE A 4 -12.40 3.64 -11.18
C PHE A 4 -11.92 2.92 -12.44
N ASN A 5 -12.54 3.23 -13.57
CA ASN A 5 -12.21 2.59 -14.86
C ASN A 5 -10.83 3.02 -15.41
N ASP A 6 -10.29 4.14 -14.93
CA ASP A 6 -9.01 4.68 -15.39
C ASP A 6 -8.18 5.22 -14.22
N HIS A 7 -6.87 4.99 -14.28
CA HIS A 7 -5.88 5.48 -13.34
C HIS A 7 -5.74 7.01 -13.39
N SER A 8 -6.07 7.66 -14.51
CA SER A 8 -6.10 9.14 -14.59
C SER A 8 -7.14 9.75 -13.63
N ILE A 9 -8.30 9.09 -13.48
CA ILE A 9 -9.36 9.50 -12.56
C ILE A 9 -8.89 9.34 -11.12
N VAL A 10 -8.17 8.26 -10.81
CA VAL A 10 -7.56 8.04 -9.49
C VAL A 10 -6.61 9.18 -9.12
N LYS A 11 -5.74 9.61 -10.07
CA LYS A 11 -4.84 10.75 -9.85
C LYS A 11 -5.61 12.04 -9.56
N LYS A 12 -6.68 12.30 -10.31
CA LYS A 12 -7.52 13.49 -10.13
C LYS A 12 -8.21 13.48 -8.76
N VAL A 13 -8.81 12.36 -8.37
CA VAL A 13 -9.45 12.20 -7.06
C VAL A 13 -8.44 12.39 -5.92
N VAL A 14 -7.27 11.73 -6.01
CA VAL A 14 -6.19 11.88 -5.01
C VAL A 14 -5.70 13.33 -4.92
N SER A 15 -5.74 14.10 -6.00
CA SER A 15 -5.34 15.51 -5.99
C SER A 15 -6.26 16.41 -5.15
N PHE A 16 -7.54 16.05 -5.05
CA PHE A 16 -8.54 16.76 -4.23
C PHE A 16 -8.60 16.26 -2.78
N LEU A 17 -8.02 15.10 -2.48
CA LEU A 17 -7.99 14.55 -1.13
C LEU A 17 -6.88 15.19 -0.28
N PRO A 18 -7.07 15.25 1.05
CA PRO A 18 -6.02 15.67 1.98
C PRO A 18 -4.72 14.88 1.77
N GLN A 19 -3.58 15.55 1.96
CA GLN A 19 -2.26 14.98 1.70
C GLN A 19 -1.81 14.06 2.85
N VAL A 20 -2.45 12.90 2.97
CA VAL A 20 -2.19 11.94 4.05
C VAL A 20 -1.25 10.79 3.65
N GLY A 21 -0.97 10.62 2.35
CA GLY A 21 -0.14 9.52 1.86
C GLY A 21 -0.78 8.16 2.13
N VAL A 22 -0.03 7.27 2.80
CA VAL A 22 -0.48 5.94 3.27
C VAL A 22 -0.38 5.81 4.79
N GLY A 23 -0.41 6.94 5.51
CA GLY A 23 -0.29 7.02 6.96
C GLY A 23 1.16 7.06 7.46
N GLY A 24 1.42 7.89 8.48
CA GLY A 24 2.77 8.14 9.02
C GLY A 24 3.41 6.99 9.79
N ARG A 25 2.64 5.96 10.18
CA ARG A 25 3.12 4.84 11.01
C ARG A 25 4.14 3.93 10.32
N ASN A 26 4.21 3.97 8.98
CA ASN A 26 5.10 3.09 8.20
C ASN A 26 6.47 3.73 7.88
N GLY A 27 6.75 4.94 8.41
CA GLY A 27 7.97 5.70 8.10
C GLY A 27 7.98 6.33 6.71
N LEU A 28 6.83 6.37 6.03
CA LEU A 28 6.70 6.90 4.68
C LEU A 28 6.34 8.40 4.70
N PRO A 29 6.86 9.21 3.76
CA PRO A 29 6.46 10.60 3.63
C PRO A 29 4.95 10.70 3.39
N GLN A 30 4.26 11.52 4.18
CA GLN A 30 2.84 11.84 3.99
C GLN A 30 2.68 12.78 2.78
N GLN A 31 2.74 12.20 1.59
CA GLN A 31 2.62 12.93 0.33
C GLN A 31 1.63 12.23 -0.59
N ARG A 32 0.90 12.99 -1.43
CA ARG A 32 -0.07 12.42 -2.39
C ARG A 32 0.58 11.44 -3.36
N ARG A 33 1.85 11.67 -3.72
CA ARG A 33 2.64 10.73 -4.54
C ARG A 33 2.80 9.37 -3.88
N THR A 34 2.85 9.32 -2.55
CA THR A 34 2.94 8.07 -1.78
C THR A 34 1.62 7.29 -1.88
N SER A 35 0.48 7.97 -1.94
CA SER A 35 -0.83 7.34 -2.17
C SER A 35 -0.96 6.73 -3.57
N LEU A 36 -0.18 7.22 -4.54
CA LEU A 36 -0.14 6.74 -5.93
C LEU A 36 1.05 5.83 -6.24
N ALA A 37 1.96 5.63 -5.28
CA ALA A 37 3.18 4.87 -5.49
C ALA A 37 2.87 3.37 -5.66
N SER A 38 3.62 2.73 -6.56
CA SER A 38 3.49 1.28 -6.78
C SER A 38 3.81 0.50 -5.51
N SER A 39 3.15 -0.65 -5.30
CA SER A 39 3.38 -1.55 -4.18
C SER A 39 4.86 -1.87 -3.96
N LYS A 40 5.66 -1.98 -5.04
CA LYS A 40 7.11 -2.22 -4.96
C LYS A 40 7.88 -1.02 -4.41
N GLN A 41 7.52 0.19 -4.81
CA GLN A 41 8.13 1.43 -4.33
C GLN A 41 7.79 1.65 -2.85
N LEU A 42 6.53 1.40 -2.51
CA LEU A 42 5.99 1.48 -1.15
C LEU A 42 6.57 0.43 -0.20
N PHE A 43 6.91 -0.76 -0.68
CA PHE A 43 7.59 -1.77 0.13
C PHE A 43 9.04 -1.40 0.39
N ARG A 44 9.78 -0.98 -0.64
CA ARG A 44 11.20 -0.57 -0.50
C ARG A 44 11.39 0.63 0.43
N SER A 45 10.42 1.54 0.47
CA SER A 45 10.50 2.76 1.27
C SER A 45 9.96 2.59 2.69
N ALA A 46 9.23 1.52 3.00
CA ALA A 46 8.66 1.29 4.31
C ALA A 46 9.66 0.62 5.25
N ASN A 47 9.74 1.09 6.50
CA ASN A 47 10.65 0.56 7.50
C ASN A 47 10.09 -0.70 8.24
N MET A 48 8.96 -1.25 7.77
CA MET A 48 8.23 -2.30 8.51
C MET A 48 9.01 -3.62 8.61
N THR A 49 9.76 -4.01 7.58
CA THR A 49 10.56 -5.25 7.61
C THR A 49 11.71 -5.15 8.61
N GLN A 50 12.38 -4.00 8.70
CA GLN A 50 13.46 -3.80 9.67
C GLN A 50 12.93 -3.75 11.11
N ARG A 51 11.78 -3.08 11.32
CA ARG A 51 11.10 -3.06 12.62
C ARG A 51 10.67 -4.47 13.07
N TRP A 52 10.22 -5.31 12.13
CA TRP A 52 9.91 -6.71 12.42
C TRP A 52 11.16 -7.50 12.82
N GLN A 53 12.27 -7.35 12.07
CA GLN A 53 13.54 -8.00 12.41
C GLN A 53 14.07 -7.59 13.78
N ARG A 54 13.86 -6.33 14.19
CA ARG A 54 14.21 -5.80 15.52
C ARG A 54 13.21 -6.17 16.62
N ARG A 55 12.15 -6.94 16.30
CA ARG A 55 11.04 -7.30 17.20
C ARG A 55 10.28 -6.09 17.76
N GLU A 56 10.32 -4.96 17.06
CA GLU A 56 9.57 -3.73 17.43
C GLU A 56 8.09 -3.80 17.02
N ILE A 57 7.74 -4.73 16.14
CA ILE A 57 6.35 -5.02 15.73
C ILE A 57 6.11 -6.53 15.79
N SER A 58 4.89 -6.91 16.12
CA SER A 58 4.49 -8.31 16.21
C SER A 58 4.44 -9.00 14.84
N ASN A 59 4.50 -10.34 14.85
CA ASN A 59 4.28 -11.15 13.65
C ASN A 59 2.91 -10.85 13.02
N PHE A 60 1.87 -10.63 13.85
CA PHE A 60 0.53 -10.29 13.37
C PHE A 60 0.51 -8.94 12.64
N GLU A 61 1.12 -7.90 13.20
CA GLU A 61 1.20 -6.58 12.55
C GLU A 61 1.99 -6.63 11.25
N TYR A 62 3.08 -7.39 11.21
CA TYR A 62 3.86 -7.58 9.99
C TYR A 62 3.09 -8.35 8.91
N LEU A 63 2.36 -9.41 9.30
CA LEU A 63 1.50 -10.16 8.38
C LEU A 63 0.34 -9.31 7.86
N MET A 64 -0.31 -8.50 8.72
CA MET A 64 -1.33 -7.54 8.28
C MET A 64 -0.74 -6.53 7.29
N TYR A 65 0.46 -6.01 7.54
CA TYR A 65 1.17 -5.15 6.60
C TYR A 65 1.40 -5.84 5.25
N LEU A 66 1.82 -7.10 5.23
CA LEU A 66 2.02 -7.87 4.00
C LEU A 66 0.70 -8.16 3.27
N ILE A 67 -0.35 -8.58 3.98
CA ILE A 67 -1.64 -8.96 3.40
C ILE A 67 -2.36 -7.75 2.78
N ILE A 68 -2.43 -6.62 3.50
CA ILE A 68 -3.01 -5.38 2.99
C ILE A 68 -2.25 -4.90 1.74
N ARG A 69 -0.94 -5.14 1.68
CA ARG A 69 -0.11 -4.81 0.51
C ARG A 69 -0.25 -5.82 -0.65
N LEU A 70 -0.50 -7.10 -0.36
CA LEU A 70 -0.76 -8.12 -1.38
C LEU A 70 -2.12 -7.94 -2.05
N GLN A 71 -3.16 -7.52 -1.32
CA GLN A 71 -4.46 -7.18 -1.91
C GLN A 71 -4.37 -5.99 -2.91
N LEU A 72 -3.47 -5.04 -2.67
CA LEU A 72 -3.16 -3.97 -3.64
C LEU A 72 -2.42 -4.47 -4.90
N VAL A 73 -1.66 -5.55 -4.81
CA VAL A 73 -0.98 -6.18 -5.96
C VAL A 73 -1.96 -7.01 -6.79
N GLY A 74 -2.88 -7.73 -6.15
CA GLY A 74 -3.92 -8.53 -6.82
C GLY A 74 -4.93 -7.66 -7.60
N ALA A 75 -5.19 -6.43 -7.15
CA ALA A 75 -6.07 -5.50 -7.85
C ALA A 75 -5.50 -4.97 -9.18
N LEU A 76 -4.19 -5.09 -9.42
CA LEU A 76 -3.52 -4.66 -10.64
C LEU A 76 -3.17 -5.82 -11.60
N ASN A 77 -3.52 -7.06 -11.25
CA ASN A 77 -3.21 -8.23 -12.08
C ASN A 77 -4.42 -9.17 -12.17
N PRO A 78 -5.27 -9.03 -13.21
CA PRO A 78 -6.50 -9.82 -13.34
C PRO A 78 -6.25 -11.33 -13.50
N THR A 79 -5.01 -11.75 -13.76
CA THR A 79 -4.65 -13.15 -14.04
C THR A 79 -4.33 -14.00 -12.80
N ARG A 80 -4.27 -13.41 -11.59
CA ARG A 80 -3.96 -14.14 -10.33
C ARG A 80 -5.13 -14.24 -9.35
N LYS A 81 -6.37 -14.21 -9.83
CA LYS A 81 -7.56 -14.44 -8.99
C LYS A 81 -7.76 -15.91 -8.56
N SER A 82 -6.94 -16.84 -9.03
CA SER A 82 -7.14 -18.29 -8.87
C SER A 82 -6.44 -18.93 -7.66
N PHE A 83 -5.77 -18.17 -6.78
CA PHE A 83 -5.01 -18.74 -5.65
C PHE A 83 -5.68 -18.62 -4.28
N PHE A 84 -6.95 -18.22 -4.22
CA PHE A 84 -7.73 -18.26 -2.99
C PHE A 84 -9.06 -18.96 -3.25
N TYR A 85 -8.98 -20.30 -3.33
CA TYR A 85 -10.05 -21.22 -2.95
C TYR A 85 -9.53 -22.06 -1.79
#